data_AF-A0A7C7XW44-F1
#
_entry.id   AF-A0A7C7XW44-F1
#
_cell.length_a   1.000
_cell.length_b   1.000
_cell.length_c   1.000
_cell.angle_alpha   90.00
_cell.angle_beta   90.00
_cell.angle_gamma   90.00
#
_symmetry.space_group_name_H-M   'P 1'
#
loop_
_entity.id
_entity.type
_entity.pdbx_description
1 polymer ?
#
loop_
_entity_poly.entity_id
_entity_poly.type
_entity_poly.pdbx_seq_one_letter_code
_entity_poly.pdbx_strand_id
1 'polypeptide(L)'
;LFDLLELLNPTHLILGPGPGNPSDSDLTMAISSHALAGQLKIPLLGVCLGHQALAEASGMKVIRAPLGPVHGAPRPCHHNSSGLFAGIASPTNFTRYHSLVVEDDNSDSKLVISATDQSKSIIMALQHPTLPICSVQFHPESVGSVHGDILLANFLAMYADA
;
A
#
# COMPACT_ATOMS: atom_id res chain seq x y z
N LEU A 1 -17.29 -12.54 2.38
CA LEU A 1 -15.95 -12.13 2.85
C LEU A 1 -15.64 -12.73 4.21
N PHE A 2 -16.43 -12.42 5.26
CA PHE A 2 -16.15 -12.92 6.61
C PHE A 2 -16.09 -14.45 6.71
N ASP A 3 -17.03 -15.17 6.09
CA ASP A 3 -16.99 -16.65 6.05
C ASP A 3 -15.69 -17.19 5.43
N LEU A 4 -15.14 -16.51 4.42
CA LEU A 4 -13.88 -16.88 3.78
C LEU A 4 -12.70 -16.64 4.73
N LEU A 5 -12.70 -15.51 5.44
CA LEU A 5 -11.65 -15.19 6.41
C LEU A 5 -11.70 -16.12 7.63
N GLU A 6 -12.89 -16.50 8.09
CA GLU A 6 -13.07 -17.47 9.15
C GLU A 6 -12.58 -18.86 8.73
N LEU A 7 -12.95 -19.30 7.52
CA LEU A 7 -12.52 -20.59 6.98
C LEU A 7 -10.99 -20.68 6.81
N LEU A 8 -10.37 -19.62 6.27
CA LEU A 8 -8.92 -19.61 5.99
C LEU A 8 -8.08 -19.26 7.21
N ASN A 9 -8.66 -18.58 8.20
CA ASN A 9 -8.00 -18.06 9.40
C ASN A 9 -6.59 -17.47 9.13
N PRO A 10 -6.47 -16.48 8.21
CA PRO A 10 -5.17 -15.99 7.78
C PRO A 10 -4.54 -15.13 8.88
N THR A 11 -3.22 -15.26 9.04
CA THR A 11 -2.46 -14.39 9.96
C THR A 11 -2.21 -13.01 9.35
N HIS A 12 -2.18 -12.90 8.03
CA HIS A 12 -1.88 -11.67 7.28
C HIS A 12 -2.68 -11.65 5.97
N LEU A 13 -3.01 -10.44 5.52
CA LEU A 13 -3.66 -10.21 4.23
C LEU A 13 -2.78 -9.34 3.34
N ILE A 14 -2.65 -9.74 2.07
CA ILE A 14 -1.99 -8.94 1.04
C ILE A 14 -2.98 -8.70 -0.10
N LEU A 15 -3.29 -7.43 -0.37
CA LEU A 15 -3.98 -7.02 -1.59
C LEU A 15 -2.91 -6.76 -2.65
N GLY A 16 -2.75 -7.73 -3.55
CA GLY A 16 -1.69 -7.72 -4.55
C GLY A 16 -1.90 -6.70 -5.68
N PRO A 17 -0.95 -6.66 -6.63
CA PRO A 17 -1.07 -5.84 -7.83
C PRO A 17 -2.14 -6.40 -8.78
N GLY A 18 -2.64 -5.55 -9.69
CA GLY A 18 -3.57 -5.96 -10.75
C GLY A 18 -3.73 -4.88 -11.82
N PRO A 19 -4.28 -5.23 -12.98
CA PRO A 19 -4.64 -4.26 -14.01
C PRO A 19 -5.95 -3.53 -13.64
N GLY A 20 -6.22 -2.41 -14.32
CA GLY A 20 -7.50 -1.71 -14.21
C GLY A 20 -7.56 -0.72 -13.05
N ASN A 21 -8.78 -0.38 -12.62
CA ASN A 21 -9.02 0.52 -11.50
C ASN A 21 -9.41 -0.28 -10.25
N PRO A 22 -9.13 0.21 -9.04
CA PRO A 22 -9.55 -0.46 -7.80
C PRO A 22 -11.05 -0.73 -7.75
N SER A 23 -11.86 0.21 -8.24
CA SER A 23 -13.32 0.10 -8.33
C SER A 23 -13.83 -1.10 -9.13
N ASP A 24 -12.99 -1.67 -9.99
CA ASP A 24 -13.32 -2.85 -10.79
C ASP A 24 -13.08 -4.17 -10.01
N SER A 25 -12.59 -4.09 -8.76
CA SER A 25 -12.24 -5.22 -7.90
C SER A 25 -13.04 -5.23 -6.59
N ASP A 26 -14.28 -5.73 -6.66
CA ASP A 26 -15.24 -5.74 -5.54
C ASP A 26 -14.65 -6.31 -4.23
N LEU A 27 -13.94 -7.44 -4.30
CA LEU A 27 -13.36 -8.07 -3.12
C LEU A 27 -12.23 -7.23 -2.50
N THR A 28 -11.39 -6.61 -3.34
CA THR A 28 -10.29 -5.73 -2.90
C THR A 28 -10.84 -4.49 -2.21
N MET A 29 -11.89 -3.88 -2.79
CA MET A 29 -12.57 -2.72 -2.20
C MET A 29 -13.31 -3.07 -0.91
N ALA A 30 -13.97 -4.24 -0.85
CA ALA A 30 -14.63 -4.72 0.36
C ALA A 30 -13.62 -4.94 1.50
N ILE A 31 -12.50 -5.63 1.23
CA ILE A 31 -11.44 -5.84 2.23
C ILE A 31 -10.87 -4.50 2.70
N SER A 32 -10.57 -3.59 1.78
CA SER A 32 -10.04 -2.26 2.10
C SER A 32 -10.99 -1.46 3.01
N SER A 33 -12.29 -1.43 2.66
CA SER A 33 -13.30 -0.71 3.43
C SER A 33 -13.51 -1.31 4.83
N HIS A 34 -13.63 -2.64 4.92
CA HIS A 34 -13.81 -3.32 6.20
C HIS A 34 -12.55 -3.20 7.10
N ALA A 35 -11.35 -3.26 6.52
CA ALA A 35 -10.10 -3.04 7.25
C ALA A 35 -10.04 -1.62 7.83
N LEU A 36 -10.30 -0.59 7.02
CA LEU A 36 -10.31 0.81 7.45
C LEU A 36 -11.47 1.17 8.39
N ALA A 37 -12.48 0.31 8.48
CA ALA A 37 -13.54 0.38 9.49
C ALA A 37 -13.14 -0.31 10.82
N GLY A 38 -11.96 -0.92 10.91
CA GLY A 38 -11.50 -1.68 12.08
C GLY A 38 -12.21 -3.02 12.25
N GLN A 39 -12.92 -3.51 11.22
CA GLN A 39 -13.68 -4.76 11.27
C GLN A 39 -12.82 -5.97 10.94
N LEU A 40 -11.63 -5.76 10.36
CA LEU A 40 -10.62 -6.80 10.15
C LEU A 40 -9.48 -6.58 11.14
N LYS A 41 -9.34 -7.49 12.11
CA LYS A 41 -8.23 -7.53 13.07
C LYS A 41 -7.05 -8.35 12.52
N ILE A 42 -6.68 -8.13 11.26
CA ILE A 42 -5.63 -8.89 10.57
C ILE A 42 -4.71 -7.87 9.89
N PRO A 43 -3.37 -7.93 10.08
CA PRO A 43 -2.44 -7.07 9.37
C PRO A 43 -2.66 -7.11 7.86
N LEU A 44 -2.71 -5.93 7.23
CA LEU A 44 -3.04 -5.76 5.82
C LEU A 44 -1.96 -4.96 5.09
N LEU A 45 -1.44 -5.52 4.00
CA LEU A 45 -0.55 -4.84 3.07
C LEU A 45 -1.22 -4.68 1.70
N GLY A 46 -1.36 -3.44 1.23
CA GLY A 46 -1.74 -3.15 -0.16
C GLY A 46 -0.53 -2.92 -1.05
N VAL A 47 -0.46 -3.58 -2.20
CA VAL A 47 0.63 -3.45 -3.19
C VAL A 47 0.05 -2.99 -4.53
N CYS A 48 0.56 -1.89 -5.08
CA CYS A 48 0.13 -1.31 -6.36
C CYS A 48 -1.40 -1.08 -6.44
N LEU A 49 -2.18 -1.98 -7.06
CA LEU A 49 -3.64 -1.89 -7.08
C LEU A 49 -4.23 -1.94 -5.66
N GLY A 50 -3.68 -2.77 -4.77
CA GLY A 50 -4.10 -2.80 -3.35
C GLY A 50 -3.80 -1.50 -2.60
N HIS A 51 -2.73 -0.79 -2.99
CA HIS A 51 -2.43 0.54 -2.44
C HIS A 51 -3.47 1.58 -2.89
N GLN A 52 -3.83 1.55 -4.17
CA GLN A 52 -4.85 2.42 -4.74
C GLN A 52 -6.23 2.13 -4.13
N ALA A 53 -6.59 0.86 -3.94
CA ALA A 53 -7.84 0.46 -3.29
C ALA A 53 -7.95 0.97 -1.85
N LEU A 54 -6.87 0.85 -1.07
CA LEU A 54 -6.82 1.38 0.29
C LEU A 54 -6.93 2.90 0.32
N ALA A 55 -6.33 3.60 -0.64
CA ALA A 55 -6.43 5.04 -0.77
C ALA A 55 -7.87 5.48 -1.14
N GLU A 56 -8.50 4.85 -2.15
CA GLU A 56 -9.89 5.15 -2.52
C GLU A 56 -10.85 4.88 -1.36
N ALA A 57 -10.70 3.74 -0.68
CA ALA A 57 -11.52 3.38 0.47
C ALA A 57 -11.29 4.30 1.69
N SER A 58 -10.14 4.97 1.78
CA SER A 58 -9.87 5.97 2.81
C SER A 58 -10.37 7.38 2.44
N GLY A 59 -10.90 7.55 1.22
CA GLY A 59 -11.42 8.83 0.71
C GLY A 59 -10.41 9.64 -0.11
N MET A 60 -9.21 9.11 -0.37
CA MET A 60 -8.23 9.74 -1.26
C MET A 60 -8.58 9.46 -2.72
N LYS A 61 -8.07 10.30 -3.61
CA LYS A 61 -8.33 10.19 -5.04
C LYS A 61 -7.22 9.44 -5.78
N VAL A 62 -7.61 8.49 -6.63
CA VAL A 62 -6.72 7.82 -7.57
C VAL A 62 -6.91 8.42 -8.95
N ILE A 63 -5.81 8.89 -9.54
CA ILE A 63 -5.80 9.57 -10.84
C ILE A 63 -4.82 8.88 -11.79
N ARG A 64 -4.94 9.20 -13.08
CA ARG A 64 -3.89 8.84 -14.04
C ARG A 64 -2.59 9.55 -13.69
N ALA A 65 -1.48 8.81 -13.78
CA ALA A 65 -0.15 9.34 -13.55
C ALA A 65 0.10 10.58 -14.44
N PRO A 66 0.36 11.77 -13.86
CA PRO A 66 0.50 13.01 -14.63
C PRO A 66 1.63 12.98 -15.67
N LEU A 67 2.68 12.18 -15.38
CA LEU A 67 3.86 12.02 -16.24
C LEU A 67 3.77 10.78 -17.15
N GLY A 68 2.59 10.16 -17.25
CA GLY A 68 2.38 8.91 -17.97
C GLY A 68 2.74 7.66 -17.17
N PRO A 69 2.47 6.48 -17.72
CA PRO A 69 2.69 5.21 -17.04
C PRO A 69 4.19 4.94 -16.84
N VAL A 70 4.52 4.30 -15.72
CA VAL A 70 5.86 3.77 -15.46
C VAL A 70 5.84 2.27 -15.67
N HIS A 71 6.74 1.75 -16.52
CA HIS A 71 6.88 0.34 -16.81
C HIS A 71 8.25 -0.18 -16.35
N GLY A 72 8.31 -0.77 -15.15
CA GLY A 72 9.47 -1.53 -14.69
C GLY A 72 10.73 -0.72 -14.48
N ALA A 73 10.59 0.49 -13.97
CA ALA A 73 11.72 1.34 -13.63
C ALA A 73 11.87 1.46 -12.10
N PRO A 74 13.05 1.17 -11.54
CA PRO A 74 13.38 1.55 -10.18
C PRO A 74 13.29 3.07 -10.02
N ARG A 75 12.60 3.53 -8.97
CA ARG A 75 12.48 4.94 -8.62
C ARG A 75 12.85 5.17 -7.16
N PRO A 76 13.54 6.28 -6.83
CA PRO A 76 13.81 6.64 -5.44
C PRO A 76 12.50 6.84 -4.67
N CYS A 77 12.40 6.18 -3.52
CA CYS A 77 11.33 6.32 -2.56
C CYS A 77 11.87 7.01 -1.32
N HIS A 78 11.32 8.16 -0.97
CA HIS A 78 11.65 8.91 0.23
C HIS A 78 10.68 8.53 1.35
N HIS A 79 11.18 7.91 2.41
CA HIS A 79 10.42 7.47 3.57
C HIS A 79 11.06 7.90 4.89
N ASN A 80 10.36 7.69 5.99
CA ASN A 80 10.81 8.02 7.35
C ASN A 80 11.65 6.91 8.03
N SER A 81 11.90 5.79 7.34
CA SER A 81 12.68 4.63 7.86
C SER A 81 12.10 4.01 9.12
N SER A 82 10.77 4.08 9.27
CA SER A 82 10.03 3.51 10.40
C SER A 82 8.92 2.57 9.93
N GLY A 83 8.34 1.79 10.85
CA GLY A 83 7.26 0.86 10.55
C GLY A 83 7.65 -0.11 9.44
N LEU A 84 6.89 -0.10 8.34
CA LEU A 84 7.15 -0.91 7.16
C LEU A 84 8.57 -0.70 6.57
N PHE A 85 9.15 0.49 6.75
CA PHE A 85 10.48 0.86 6.26
C PHE A 85 11.59 0.74 7.32
N ALA A 86 11.33 0.11 8.47
CA ALA A 86 12.33 -0.07 9.51
C ALA A 86 13.58 -0.81 8.97
N GLY A 87 14.77 -0.29 9.27
CA GLY A 87 16.04 -0.86 8.80
C GLY A 87 16.39 -0.57 7.34
N ILE A 88 15.57 0.20 6.61
CA ILE A 88 15.83 0.60 5.22
C ILE A 88 16.33 2.05 5.19
N ALA A 89 17.39 2.33 4.44
CA ALA A 89 17.93 3.68 4.28
C ALA A 89 17.04 4.52 3.35
N SER A 90 16.93 5.84 3.61
CA SER A 90 16.11 6.74 2.78
C SER A 90 17.01 7.72 2.02
N PRO A 91 16.82 7.92 0.70
CA PRO A 91 15.88 7.20 -0.16
C PRO A 91 16.38 5.81 -0.56
N THR A 92 15.46 4.89 -0.85
CA THR A 92 15.76 3.57 -1.44
C THR A 92 15.01 3.39 -2.76
N ASN A 93 15.61 2.68 -3.71
CA ASN A 93 15.01 2.39 -5.01
C ASN A 93 14.04 1.21 -4.93
N PHE A 94 12.80 1.42 -5.40
CA PHE A 94 11.79 0.38 -5.59
C PHE A 94 11.23 0.40 -7.01
N THR A 95 10.90 -0.78 -7.54
CA THR A 95 10.40 -0.94 -8.91
C THR A 95 8.93 -0.53 -9.01
N ARG A 96 8.59 0.28 -10.00
CA ARG A 96 7.22 0.76 -10.23
C ARG A 96 6.65 0.23 -11.55
N TYR A 97 5.41 -0.24 -11.49
CA TYR A 97 4.57 -0.60 -12.63
C TYR A 97 3.18 -0.03 -12.41
N HIS A 98 2.89 1.17 -12.90
CA HIS A 98 1.57 1.77 -12.72
C HIS A 98 1.24 2.78 -13.81
N SER A 99 -0.05 2.92 -14.08
CA SER A 99 -0.67 3.98 -14.89
C SER A 99 -1.48 4.95 -14.03
N LEU A 100 -1.75 4.58 -12.77
CA LEU A 100 -2.52 5.33 -11.79
C LEU A 100 -1.66 5.62 -10.55
N VAL A 101 -1.92 6.76 -9.93
CA VAL A 101 -1.26 7.19 -8.68
C VAL A 101 -2.30 7.79 -7.74
N VAL A 102 -2.01 7.74 -6.44
CA VAL A 102 -2.78 8.47 -5.43
C VAL A 102 -2.35 9.93 -5.44
N GLU A 103 -3.32 10.83 -5.57
CA GLU A 103 -3.15 12.28 -5.47
C GLU A 103 -3.25 12.71 -4.01
N ASP A 104 -2.31 13.56 -3.57
CA ASP A 104 -2.43 14.23 -2.27
C ASP A 104 -3.38 15.43 -2.43
N ASP A 105 -4.63 15.25 -2.03
CA ASP A 105 -5.71 16.23 -2.18
C ASP A 105 -6.08 16.94 -0.87
N ASN A 106 -5.27 16.80 0.19
CA ASN A 106 -5.60 17.27 1.55
C ASN A 106 -6.95 16.74 2.08
N SER A 107 -7.35 15.52 1.68
CA SER A 107 -8.53 14.85 2.22
C SER A 107 -8.37 14.49 3.70
N ASP A 108 -9.50 14.39 4.42
CA ASP A 108 -9.61 13.83 5.78
C ASP A 108 -9.43 12.28 5.76
N SER A 109 -8.36 11.82 5.11
CA SER A 109 -8.06 10.40 4.95
C SER A 109 -7.73 9.75 6.30
N LYS A 110 -8.22 8.53 6.48
CA LYS A 110 -7.83 7.67 7.61
C LYS A 110 -6.38 7.19 7.52
N LEU A 111 -5.75 7.36 6.37
CA LEU A 111 -4.38 6.95 6.10
C LEU A 111 -3.45 8.16 6.08
N VAL A 112 -2.25 8.00 6.63
CA VAL A 112 -1.19 9.00 6.59
C VAL A 112 -0.09 8.58 5.61
N ILE A 113 0.50 9.57 4.95
CA ILE A 113 1.58 9.35 3.98
C ILE A 113 2.85 8.94 4.74
N SER A 114 3.41 7.78 4.39
CA SER A 114 4.65 7.25 4.98
C SER A 114 5.84 7.27 4.01
N ALA A 115 5.58 7.40 2.71
CA ALA A 115 6.63 7.61 1.71
C ALA A 115 6.12 8.35 0.46
N THR A 116 7.01 9.09 -0.20
CA THR A 116 6.74 9.82 -1.45
C THR A 116 7.87 9.69 -2.46
N ASP A 117 7.65 10.19 -3.67
CA ASP A 117 8.74 10.55 -4.58
C ASP A 117 9.49 11.80 -4.09
N GLN A 118 10.57 12.16 -4.79
CA GLN A 118 11.42 13.30 -4.43
C GLN A 118 10.66 14.65 -4.45
N SER A 119 9.74 14.84 -5.40
CA SER A 119 8.93 16.06 -5.52
C SER A 119 7.73 16.08 -4.58
N LYS A 120 7.46 14.99 -3.84
CA LYS A 120 6.27 14.79 -3.01
C LYS A 120 4.95 14.83 -3.81
N SER A 121 5.03 14.72 -5.13
CA SER A 121 3.87 14.73 -6.02
C SER A 121 3.20 13.37 -6.13
N ILE A 122 3.92 12.30 -5.75
CA ILE A 122 3.42 10.94 -5.84
C ILE A 122 3.55 10.31 -4.45
N ILE A 123 2.42 9.91 -3.91
CA ILE A 123 2.37 9.08 -2.70
C ILE A 123 2.87 7.68 -3.08
N MET A 124 3.92 7.23 -2.39
CA MET A 124 4.54 5.94 -2.62
C MET A 124 4.20 4.92 -1.55
N ALA A 125 3.82 5.37 -0.35
CA ALA A 125 3.31 4.51 0.70
C ALA A 125 2.36 5.25 1.64
N LEU A 126 1.39 4.49 2.16
CA LEU A 126 0.42 4.93 3.15
C LEU A 126 0.45 3.99 4.36
N GLN A 127 0.08 4.49 5.53
CA GLN A 127 -0.11 3.69 6.73
C GLN A 127 -1.31 4.20 7.53
N HIS A 128 -2.01 3.32 8.23
CA HIS A 128 -3.01 3.72 9.19
C HIS A 128 -2.34 4.11 10.52
N PRO A 129 -2.78 5.17 11.23
CA PRO A 129 -2.15 5.61 12.47
C PRO A 129 -2.16 4.57 13.60
N THR A 130 -3.24 3.79 13.72
CA THR A 130 -3.44 2.82 14.82
C THR A 130 -3.63 1.37 14.38
N LEU A 131 -4.40 1.11 13.32
CA LEU A 131 -4.59 -0.24 12.75
C LEU A 131 -3.33 -0.74 12.01
N PRO A 132 -3.08 -2.06 11.95
CA PRO A 132 -1.93 -2.67 11.28
C PRO A 132 -2.14 -2.71 9.76
N ILE A 133 -2.36 -1.56 9.14
CA ILE A 133 -2.64 -1.40 7.72
C ILE A 133 -1.56 -0.54 7.11
N CYS A 134 -0.88 -1.06 6.09
CA CYS A 134 0.10 -0.33 5.31
C CYS A 134 -0.12 -0.58 3.81
N SER A 135 0.40 0.29 2.97
CA SER A 135 0.38 0.06 1.53
C SER A 135 1.52 0.75 0.79
N VAL A 136 1.88 0.21 -0.38
CA VAL A 136 2.97 0.69 -1.23
C VAL A 136 2.55 0.73 -2.70
N GLN A 137 2.87 1.83 -3.40
CA GLN A 137 2.58 2.01 -4.83
C GLN A 137 3.54 1.21 -5.73
N PHE A 138 4.70 0.82 -5.19
CA PHE A 138 5.73 0.05 -5.88
C PHE A 138 5.59 -1.46 -5.60
N HIS A 139 6.44 -2.24 -6.27
CA HIS A 139 6.44 -3.70 -6.21
C HIS A 139 7.63 -4.19 -5.38
N PRO A 140 7.45 -4.47 -4.07
CA PRO A 140 8.54 -4.96 -3.23
C PRO A 140 9.06 -6.33 -3.70
N GLU A 141 8.24 -7.13 -4.38
CA GLU A 141 8.62 -8.44 -4.92
C GLU A 141 9.52 -8.37 -6.17
N SER A 142 9.63 -7.21 -6.80
CA SER A 142 10.40 -7.04 -8.04
C SER A 142 11.91 -7.03 -7.79
N VAL A 143 12.68 -7.66 -8.70
CA VAL A 143 14.17 -7.73 -8.62
C VAL A 143 14.84 -6.36 -8.53
N GLY A 144 14.25 -5.30 -9.10
CA GLY A 144 14.78 -3.93 -9.00
C GLY A 144 14.50 -3.21 -7.68
N SER A 145 13.87 -3.88 -6.72
CA SER A 145 13.53 -3.35 -5.39
C SER A 145 14.56 -3.85 -4.36
N VAL A 146 15.60 -3.03 -4.12
CA VAL A 146 16.83 -3.43 -3.39
C VAL A 146 16.58 -3.98 -1.97
N HIS A 147 15.52 -3.52 -1.30
CA HIS A 147 15.15 -3.92 0.07
C HIS A 147 13.69 -4.38 0.18
N GLY A 148 13.15 -4.94 -0.89
CA GLY A 148 11.78 -5.44 -0.91
C GLY A 148 11.54 -6.61 0.04
N ASP A 149 12.54 -7.47 0.22
CA ASP A 149 12.55 -8.59 1.16
C ASP A 149 12.49 -8.12 2.63
N ILE A 150 13.30 -7.12 3.00
CA ILE A 150 13.27 -6.51 4.34
C ILE A 150 11.89 -5.87 4.60
N LEU A 151 11.34 -5.17 3.60
CA LEU A 151 10.03 -4.56 3.69
C LEU A 151 8.92 -5.59 3.95
N LEU A 152 8.95 -6.72 3.23
CA LEU A 152 8.01 -7.82 3.44
C LEU A 152 8.22 -8.51 4.79
N ALA A 153 9.47 -8.66 5.25
CA ALA A 153 9.76 -9.19 6.57
C ALA A 153 9.21 -8.28 7.69
N ASN A 154 9.34 -6.96 7.54
CA ASN A 154 8.75 -5.99 8.46
C ASN A 154 7.22 -6.10 8.51
N PHE A 155 6.56 -6.32 7.37
CA PHE A 155 5.12 -6.57 7.33
C PHE A 155 4.72 -7.87 8.06
N LEU A 156 5.44 -8.97 7.80
CA LEU A 156 5.17 -10.27 8.44
C LEU A 156 5.46 -10.29 9.94
N ALA A 157 6.24 -9.32 10.44
CA ALA A 157 6.48 -9.11 11.86
C ALA A 157 5.40 -8.23 12.54
N MET A 158 4.43 -7.71 11.80
CA MET A 158 3.31 -6.96 12.37
C MET A 158 2.32 -7.91 13.05
N TYR A 159 1.65 -7.42 14.09
CA TYR A 159 0.57 -8.12 14.76
C TYR A 159 -0.61 -7.17 14.90
N ALA A 160 -1.82 -7.71 14.81
CA ALA A 160 -2.98 -6.99 15.31
C ALA A 160 -3.02 -7.21 16.83
N ASP A 161 -3.00 -6.13 17.61
CA ASP A 161 -3.27 -6.24 19.04
C ASP A 161 -4.66 -6.88 19.21
N ALA A 162 -4.72 -7.99 19.95
CA ALA A 162 -5.93 -8.81 20.14
C ALA A 162 -7.00 -8.09 20.96
#